data_AF-A0A558DQE4-F1
#
_entry.id   AF-A0A558DQE4-F1
#
_cell.length_a   1.000
_cell.length_b   1.000
_cell.length_c   1.000
_cell.angle_alpha   90.00
_cell.angle_beta   90.00
_cell.angle_gamma   90.00
#
_symmetry.space_group_name_H-M   'P 1'
#
loop_
_entity.id
_entity.type
_entity.pdbx_description
1 polymer ?
#
loop_
_entity_poly.entity_id
_entity_poly.type
_entity_poly.pdbx_seq_one_letter_code
_entity_poly.pdbx_strand_id
1 'polypeptide(L)'
;MRVQNTLLLLLVSSLSNPSFAGFDEGIKAYDQGNKPLAFQEYKGAAREGDVRAYGKIAGMYLYGAGVERDYLEAYVWFGLASLTGDNNAERFQKAASSAMTLGQVERAEAILKERANELGLLNKME
;
A
#
# COMPACT_ATOMS: atom_id res chain seq x y z
N MET A 1 10.08 63.67 5.94
CA MET A 1 11.32 62.91 5.63
C MET A 1 11.16 61.53 6.24
N ARG A 2 10.86 60.49 5.43
CA ARG A 2 11.83 59.46 4.94
C ARG A 2 12.66 58.90 6.10
N VAL A 3 12.59 57.62 6.43
CA VAL A 3 12.95 56.50 5.54
C VAL A 3 12.14 55.23 5.86
N GLN A 4 11.76 54.51 4.81
CA GLN A 4 11.23 53.15 4.84
C GLN A 4 12.24 52.17 5.46
N ASN A 5 11.82 51.41 6.47
CA ASN A 5 12.46 50.17 6.87
C ASN A 5 11.59 48.99 6.41
N THR A 6 11.67 48.70 5.11
CA THR A 6 11.38 47.39 4.53
C THR A 6 12.52 46.45 4.87
N LEU A 7 12.27 45.42 5.69
CA LEU A 7 12.97 44.13 5.85
C LEU A 7 12.28 43.50 7.10
N LEU A 8 11.57 42.38 7.07
CA LEU A 8 11.96 41.07 6.57
C LEU A 8 10.68 40.21 6.43
N LEU A 9 10.40 39.73 5.22
CA LEU A 9 9.50 38.59 4.99
C LEU A 9 10.17 37.35 5.59
N LEU A 10 9.57 36.73 6.60
CA LEU A 10 9.82 35.33 6.92
C LEU A 10 8.49 34.59 6.99
N LEU A 11 8.23 33.90 5.87
CA LEU A 11 7.37 32.72 5.80
C LEU A 11 7.68 31.80 7.00
N VAL A 12 6.67 31.52 7.81
CA VAL A 12 6.58 30.20 8.46
C VAL A 12 5.28 29.56 8.02
N SER A 13 5.23 29.24 6.73
CA SER A 13 4.36 28.21 6.18
C SER A 13 5.05 26.85 6.34
N SER A 14 4.98 26.28 7.53
CA SER A 14 5.38 24.89 7.84
C SER A 14 5.05 24.64 9.31
N LEU A 15 4.15 23.72 9.65
CA LEU A 15 4.39 22.28 9.58
C LEU A 15 3.11 21.52 9.19
N SER A 16 2.73 21.56 7.91
CA SER A 16 2.32 20.30 7.28
C SER A 16 3.61 19.67 6.79
N ASN A 17 4.32 18.99 7.69
CA ASN A 17 5.14 17.88 7.25
C ASN A 17 4.22 16.66 7.28
N PRO A 18 3.45 16.33 6.22
CA PRO A 18 3.33 14.91 5.96
C PRO A 18 4.76 14.48 5.65
N SER A 19 5.48 13.97 6.66
CA SER A 19 6.57 13.05 6.37
C SER A 19 5.88 11.99 5.53
N PHE A 20 6.06 12.06 4.21
CA PHE A 20 5.24 11.34 3.26
C PHE A 20 5.20 9.89 3.70
N ALA A 21 4.01 9.42 4.07
CA ALA A 21 3.77 8.00 4.27
C ALA A 21 3.87 7.38 2.87
N GLY A 22 5.10 7.11 2.44
CA GLY A 22 5.49 7.08 1.04
C GLY A 22 6.06 5.73 0.66
N PHE A 23 5.90 5.36 -0.60
CA PHE A 23 6.43 4.10 -1.11
C PHE A 23 7.95 4.01 -0.92
N ASP A 24 8.66 5.12 -1.12
CA ASP A 24 10.12 5.19 -0.97
C ASP A 24 10.55 5.08 0.51
N GLU A 25 9.80 5.67 1.43
CA GLU A 25 9.98 5.53 2.88
C GLU A 25 9.77 4.08 3.31
N GLY A 26 8.75 3.42 2.75
CA GLY A 26 8.52 1.99 2.94
C GLY A 26 9.69 1.14 2.48
N ILE A 27 10.31 1.45 1.34
CA ILE A 27 11.52 0.76 0.85
C ILE A 27 12.68 0.98 1.83
N LYS A 28 12.97 2.23 2.20
CA LYS A 28 14.06 2.56 3.13
C LYS A 28 13.89 1.83 4.47
N ALA A 29 12.68 1.83 5.03
CA ALA A 29 12.37 1.15 6.28
C ALA A 29 12.55 -0.36 6.15
N TYR A 30 12.14 -0.94 5.02
CA TYR A 30 12.30 -2.37 4.75
C TYR A 30 13.77 -2.76 4.66
N ASP A 31 14.58 -1.98 3.95
CA ASP A 31 16.02 -2.19 3.79
C ASP A 31 16.78 -2.04 5.11
N GLN A 32 16.30 -1.17 6.00
CA GLN A 32 16.78 -1.04 7.38
C GLN A 32 16.34 -2.19 8.30
N GLY A 33 15.55 -3.15 7.79
CA GLY A 33 15.02 -4.27 8.55
C GLY A 33 13.81 -3.90 9.42
N ASN A 34 13.35 -2.64 9.42
CA ASN A 34 12.16 -2.20 10.14
C ASN A 34 10.90 -2.51 9.32
N LYS A 35 10.58 -3.81 9.25
CA LYS A 35 9.43 -4.33 8.50
C LYS A 35 8.08 -3.79 9.01
N PRO A 36 7.82 -3.64 10.33
CA PRO A 36 6.56 -3.04 10.78
C PRO A 36 6.39 -1.60 10.30
N LEU A 37 7.44 -0.78 10.34
CA LEU A 37 7.39 0.58 9.80
C LEU A 37 7.14 0.55 8.29
N ALA A 38 7.89 -0.27 7.54
CA ALA A 38 7.70 -0.41 6.10
C ALA A 38 6.24 -0.74 5.74
N PHE A 39 5.58 -1.60 6.53
CA PHE A 39 4.19 -1.95 6.33
C PHE A 39 3.28 -0.73 6.46
N GLN A 40 3.49 0.09 7.49
CA GLN A 40 2.70 1.31 7.72
C GLN A 40 2.92 2.33 6.59
N GLU A 41 4.15 2.51 6.15
CA GLU A 41 4.50 3.39 5.04
C GLU A 41 3.82 2.95 3.73
N TYR A 42 3.88 1.66 3.39
CA TYR A 42 3.19 1.13 2.21
C TYR A 42 1.68 1.25 2.33
N LYS A 43 1.09 1.02 3.51
CA LYS A 43 -0.35 1.23 3.75
C LYS A 43 -0.77 2.69 3.57
N GLY A 44 0.10 3.63 3.96
CA GLY A 44 -0.08 5.05 3.68
C GLY A 44 -0.05 5.32 2.18
N ALA A 45 0.99 4.87 1.49
CA ALA A 45 1.14 5.04 0.04
C ALA A 45 -0.06 4.46 -0.74
N ALA A 46 -0.53 3.27 -0.35
CA ALA A 46 -1.71 2.64 -0.93
C ALA A 46 -3.00 3.46 -0.75
N ARG A 47 -3.15 4.15 0.40
CA ARG A 47 -4.29 5.03 0.68
C ARG A 47 -4.27 6.29 -0.17
N GLU A 48 -3.07 6.81 -0.45
CA GLU A 48 -2.87 7.95 -1.35
C GLU A 48 -2.95 7.55 -2.85
N GLY A 49 -3.22 6.28 -3.15
CA GLY A 49 -3.41 5.79 -4.52
C GLY A 49 -2.15 5.27 -5.21
N ASP A 50 -1.02 5.11 -4.49
CA ASP A 50 0.19 4.53 -5.05
C ASP A 50 0.06 3.01 -5.17
N VAL A 51 -0.34 2.56 -6.37
CA VAL A 51 -0.58 1.15 -6.70
C VAL A 51 0.67 0.27 -6.55
N ARG A 52 1.88 0.85 -6.57
CA ARG A 52 3.13 0.10 -6.36
C ARG A 52 3.18 -0.54 -4.97
N ALA A 53 2.50 0.07 -4.00
CA ALA A 53 2.44 -0.43 -2.63
C ALA A 53 1.62 -1.72 -2.48
N TYR A 54 0.67 -2.01 -3.38
CA TYR A 54 -0.24 -3.15 -3.25
C TYR A 54 0.52 -4.48 -3.22
N GLY A 55 1.45 -4.69 -4.15
CA GLY A 55 2.28 -5.89 -4.18
C GLY A 55 3.22 -6.02 -2.97
N LYS A 56 3.69 -4.88 -2.42
CA LYS A 56 4.52 -4.88 -1.20
C LYS A 56 3.70 -5.30 0.02
N ILE A 57 2.52 -4.71 0.21
CA ILE A 57 1.60 -5.07 1.29
C ILE A 57 1.23 -6.55 1.20
N ALA A 58 0.88 -7.02 0.00
CA ALA A 58 0.53 -8.42 -0.25
C ALA A 58 1.66 -9.39 0.12
N GLY A 59 2.89 -9.09 -0.30
CA GLY A 59 4.07 -9.89 0.06
C GLY A 59 4.34 -9.88 1.56
N MET A 60 4.11 -8.77 2.24
CA MET A 60 4.29 -8.68 3.68
C MET A 60 3.31 -9.54 4.46
N TYR A 61 2.05 -9.59 4.03
CA TYR A 61 1.08 -10.55 4.56
C TYR A 61 1.41 -11.99 4.21
N LEU A 62 1.88 -12.28 2.98
CA LEU A 62 2.23 -13.63 2.54
C LEU A 62 3.38 -14.23 3.37
N TYR A 63 4.39 -13.42 3.67
CA TYR A 63 5.60 -13.86 4.37
C TYR A 63 5.61 -13.54 5.87
N GLY A 64 4.61 -12.83 6.39
CA GLY A 64 4.61 -12.35 7.78
C GLY A 64 5.74 -11.34 8.05
N ALA A 65 6.05 -10.48 7.08
CA ALA A 65 7.14 -9.52 7.20
C ALA A 65 6.65 -8.25 7.93
N GLY A 66 6.90 -8.16 9.24
CA GLY A 66 6.50 -6.99 10.05
C GLY A 66 5.02 -6.94 10.39
N VAL A 67 4.25 -7.93 9.95
CA VAL A 67 2.84 -8.18 10.28
C VAL A 67 2.64 -9.68 10.47
N GLU A 68 1.55 -10.08 11.12
CA GLU A 68 1.16 -11.49 11.15
C GLU A 68 0.88 -11.98 9.74
N ARG A 69 1.27 -13.24 9.47
CA ARG A 69 1.04 -13.85 8.16
C ARG A 69 -0.45 -14.10 7.96
N ASP A 70 -1.00 -13.55 6.89
CA ASP A 70 -2.42 -13.67 6.54
C ASP A 70 -2.55 -13.93 5.03
N TYR A 71 -2.87 -15.17 4.68
CA TYR A 71 -3.02 -15.55 3.28
C TYR A 71 -4.26 -14.95 2.62
N LEU A 72 -5.32 -14.67 3.39
CA LEU A 72 -6.54 -14.06 2.87
C LEU A 72 -6.25 -12.60 2.50
N GLU A 73 -5.61 -11.84 3.38
CA GLU A 73 -5.18 -10.48 3.06
C GLU A 73 -4.16 -10.47 1.92
N ALA A 74 -3.17 -11.38 1.93
CA ALA A 74 -2.22 -11.50 0.82
C ALA A 74 -2.93 -11.73 -0.52
N TYR A 75 -3.91 -12.63 -0.56
CA TYR A 75 -4.71 -12.92 -1.74
C TYR A 75 -5.41 -11.66 -2.27
N VAL A 76 -6.09 -10.93 -1.38
CA VAL A 76 -6.81 -9.70 -1.74
C VAL A 76 -5.86 -8.63 -2.27
N TRP A 77 -4.76 -8.36 -1.57
CA TRP A 77 -3.80 -7.33 -2.00
C TRP A 77 -3.07 -7.70 -3.29
N PHE A 78 -2.75 -8.98 -3.53
CA PHE A 78 -2.22 -9.41 -4.83
C PHE A 78 -3.26 -9.28 -5.95
N GLY A 79 -4.53 -9.55 -5.68
CA GLY A 79 -5.61 -9.29 -6.63
C GLY A 79 -5.69 -7.82 -7.01
N LEU A 80 -5.61 -6.90 -6.05
CA LEU A 80 -5.57 -5.45 -6.35
C LEU A 80 -4.32 -5.06 -7.15
N ALA A 81 -3.17 -5.68 -6.86
CA ALA A 81 -1.93 -5.46 -7.61
C ALA A 81 -2.04 -5.96 -9.07
N SER A 82 -2.67 -7.11 -9.32
CA SER A 82 -2.85 -7.63 -10.69
C SER A 82 -3.75 -6.72 -11.52
N LEU A 83 -4.82 -6.17 -10.94
CA LEU A 83 -5.70 -5.18 -11.59
C LEU A 83 -5.01 -3.84 -11.92
N THR A 84 -3.83 -3.58 -11.34
CA THR A 84 -3.07 -2.35 -11.54
C THR A 84 -1.81 -2.54 -12.40
N GLY A 85 -1.65 -3.73 -13.01
CA GLY A 85 -0.60 -4.01 -13.99
C GLY A 85 0.62 -4.75 -13.42
N ASP A 86 0.57 -5.24 -12.18
CA ASP A 86 1.60 -6.14 -11.66
C ASP A 86 1.39 -7.55 -12.21
N ASN A 87 2.05 -7.85 -13.32
CA ASN A 87 2.00 -9.15 -14.00
C ASN A 87 2.47 -10.32 -13.13
N ASN A 88 3.24 -10.08 -12.07
CA ASN A 88 3.69 -11.14 -11.16
C ASN A 88 2.68 -11.40 -10.04
N ALA A 89 1.76 -10.47 -9.76
CA ALA A 89 0.86 -10.56 -8.63
C ALA A 89 -0.10 -11.75 -8.71
N GLU A 90 -0.59 -12.12 -9.90
CA GLU A 90 -1.48 -13.28 -10.07
C GLU A 90 -0.82 -14.59 -9.62
N ARG A 91 0.49 -14.74 -9.92
CA ARG A 91 1.26 -15.92 -9.47
C ARG A 91 1.32 -16.00 -7.94
N PHE A 92 1.55 -14.86 -7.28
CA PHE A 92 1.60 -14.81 -5.82
C PHE A 92 0.22 -14.91 -5.16
N GLN A 93 -0.83 -14.40 -5.81
CA GLN A 93 -2.22 -14.61 -5.39
C GLN A 93 -2.57 -16.10 -5.38
N LYS A 94 -2.21 -16.83 -6.44
CA LYS A 94 -2.36 -18.30 -6.49
C LYS A 94 -1.57 -18.98 -5.38
N ALA A 95 -0.33 -18.54 -5.15
CA ALA A 95 0.48 -19.06 -4.04
C ALA A 95 -0.19 -18.83 -2.67
N ALA A 96 -0.78 -17.66 -2.43
CA ALA A 96 -1.54 -17.38 -1.21
C ALA A 96 -2.75 -18.32 -1.07
N SER A 97 -3.55 -18.50 -2.14
CA SER A 97 -4.71 -19.40 -2.11
C SER A 97 -4.37 -20.87 -1.86
N SER A 98 -3.14 -21.31 -2.20
CA SER A 98 -2.73 -22.70 -1.98
C SER A 98 -2.69 -23.11 -0.50
N ALA A 99 -2.59 -22.14 0.41
CA ALA A 99 -2.62 -22.33 1.86
C ALA A 99 -4.02 -22.11 2.48
N MET A 100 -5.04 -21.83 1.65
CA MET A 100 -6.39 -21.49 2.07
C MET A 100 -7.38 -22.61 1.74
N THR A 101 -8.49 -22.68 2.48
CA THR A 101 -9.64 -23.52 2.11
C THR A 101 -10.48 -22.87 1.01
N LEU A 102 -11.31 -23.65 0.31
CA LEU A 102 -12.24 -23.11 -0.69
C LEU A 102 -13.11 -21.98 -0.11
N GLY A 103 -13.69 -22.18 1.08
CA GLY A 103 -14.50 -21.14 1.74
C GLY A 103 -13.69 -19.93 2.22
N GLN A 104 -12.36 -20.03 2.38
CA GLN A 104 -11.50 -18.86 2.58
C GLN A 104 -11.23 -18.13 1.26
N VAL A 105 -11.04 -18.86 0.15
CA VAL A 105 -10.83 -18.27 -1.17
C VAL A 105 -12.10 -17.54 -1.63
N GLU A 106 -13.28 -18.13 -1.49
CA GLU A 106 -14.55 -17.48 -1.81
C GLU A 106 -14.75 -16.18 -1.04
N ARG A 107 -14.40 -16.18 0.25
CA ARG A 107 -14.43 -14.95 1.08
C ARG A 107 -13.41 -13.93 0.60
N ALA A 108 -12.20 -14.34 0.28
CA ALA A 108 -11.15 -13.44 -0.22
C ALA A 108 -11.55 -12.81 -1.56
N GLU A 109 -12.17 -13.58 -2.45
CA GLU A 109 -12.71 -13.10 -3.73
C GLU A 109 -13.84 -12.08 -3.53
N ALA A 110 -14.74 -12.32 -2.58
CA ALA A 110 -15.79 -11.36 -2.24
C ALA A 110 -15.19 -10.02 -1.74
N ILE A 111 -14.21 -10.09 -0.84
CA ILE A 111 -13.52 -8.91 -0.31
C ILE A 111 -12.73 -8.20 -1.42
N LEU A 112 -12.08 -8.95 -2.31
CA LEU A 112 -11.35 -8.38 -3.45
C LEU A 112 -12.30 -7.57 -4.35
N LYS A 113 -13.47 -8.12 -4.69
CA LYS A 113 -14.47 -7.41 -5.50
C LYS A 113 -14.96 -6.13 -4.82
N GLU A 114 -15.23 -6.20 -3.51
CA GLU A 114 -15.63 -5.03 -2.72
C GLU A 114 -14.55 -3.94 -2.74
N ARG A 115 -13.30 -4.27 -2.39
CA ARG A 115 -12.19 -3.32 -2.41
C ARG A 115 -11.88 -2.79 -3.82
N ALA A 116 -11.97 -3.63 -4.84
CA ALA A 116 -11.80 -3.21 -6.22
C ALA A 116 -12.89 -2.22 -6.63
N ASN A 117 -14.14 -2.41 -6.20
CA ASN A 117 -15.22 -1.46 -6.42
C ASN A 117 -14.96 -0.12 -5.72
N GLU A 118 -14.54 -0.13 -4.46
CA GLU A 118 -14.18 1.09 -3.71
C GLU A 118 -13.06 1.89 -4.39
N LEU A 119 -12.11 1.19 -5.01
CA LEU A 119 -10.98 1.78 -5.72
C LEU A 119 -11.27 2.09 -7.20
N GLY A 120 -12.50 1.84 -7.69
CA GLY A 120 -12.86 2.04 -9.09
C GLY A 120 -12.13 1.11 -10.07
N LEU A 121 -11.64 -0.03 -9.59
CA LEU A 121 -10.93 -1.06 -10.35
C LEU A 121 -11.82 -2.25 -10.75
N LEU A 122 -13.10 -2.25 -10.39
CA LEU A 122 -14.02 -3.36 -10.65
C LEU A 122 -14.12 -3.70 -12.15
N ASN A 123 -14.06 -2.70 -13.03
CA ASN A 123 -14.09 -2.86 -14.48
C ASN A 123 -12.86 -3.58 -15.06
N LYS A 124 -11.82 -3.82 -14.26
CA LYS A 124 -10.62 -4.55 -14.68
C LYS A 124 -10.63 -6.03 -14.29
N MET A 125 -11.68 -6.49 -13.61
CA MET A 125 -11.80 -7.88 -13.15
C MET A 125 -12.39 -8.84 -14.20
N GLU A 126 -12.72 -8.35 -15.40
CA GLU A 126 -13.38 -9.09 -16.48
C GLU A 126 -12.42 -9.88 -17.38
#